data_AF-X1UAH8-F1
#
_entry.id   AF-X1UAH8-F1
#
_cell.length_a   1.000
_cell.length_b   1.000
_cell.length_c   1.000
_cell.angle_alpha   90.00
_cell.angle_beta   90.00
_cell.angle_gamma   90.00
#
_symmetry.space_group_name_H-M   'P 1'
#
loop_
_entity.id
_entity.type
_entity.pdbx_description
1 polymer ?
#
loop_
_entity_poly.entity_id
_entity_poly.type
_entity_poly.pdbx_seq_one_letter_code
_entity_poly.pdbx_strand_id
1 'polypeptide(L)' 'MKHGFNWDFKYPSQRMPVLAKNIVSTSQPLASQAGLRMLLKGGNAIDAAIAAAITLT' A
#
# COMPACT_ATOMS: atom_id res chain seq x y z
N MET A 1 1.28 28.39 -26.05
CA MET A 1 1.87 28.37 -24.69
C MET A 1 1.44 27.08 -24.02
N LYS A 2 2.36 26.14 -23.76
CA LYS A 2 2.04 24.86 -23.11
C LYS A 2 1.95 25.11 -21.61
N HIS A 3 0.75 25.21 -21.05
CA HIS A 3 0.61 25.12 -19.60
C HIS A 3 0.83 23.66 -19.20
N GLY A 4 2.00 23.40 -18.59
CA GLY A 4 2.30 22.12 -17.97
C GLY A 4 1.38 21.88 -16.77
N PHE A 5 1.06 20.62 -16.52
CA PHE A 5 0.33 20.20 -15.33
C PHE A 5 1.06 20.66 -14.07
N ASN A 6 0.36 21.33 -13.14
CA ASN A 6 0.91 21.77 -11.86
C ASN A 6 0.64 20.71 -10.76
N TRP A 7 1.71 20.21 -10.14
CA TRP A 7 1.67 19.23 -9.04
C TRP A 7 1.52 19.86 -7.64
N ASP A 8 1.32 21.17 -7.55
CA ASP A 8 1.13 21.87 -6.28
C ASP A 8 -0.20 21.49 -5.62
N PHE A 9 -0.10 20.84 -4.47
CA PHE A 9 -1.25 20.60 -3.58
C PHE A 9 -1.51 21.86 -2.74
N LYS A 10 -2.54 22.64 -3.10
CA LYS A 10 -2.88 23.93 -2.45
C LYS A 10 -3.39 23.81 -1.00
N TYR A 11 -3.75 22.62 -0.57
CA TYR A 11 -4.28 22.36 0.76
C TYR A 11 -3.51 21.22 1.43
N PRO A 12 -3.25 21.31 2.75
CA PRO A 12 -2.58 20.24 3.46
C PRO A 12 -3.46 18.98 3.51
N SER A 13 -2.86 17.83 3.22
CA SER A 13 -3.47 16.52 3.45
C SER A 13 -2.95 15.95 4.76
N GLN A 14 -3.81 15.25 5.51
CA GLN A 14 -3.43 14.49 6.69
C GLN A 14 -3.64 13.00 6.45
N ARG A 15 -2.75 12.16 6.98
CA ARG A 15 -2.93 10.70 6.98
C ARG A 15 -3.34 10.25 8.37
N MET A 16 -4.54 9.73 8.49
CA MET A 16 -5.01 9.13 9.73
C MET A 16 -4.28 7.81 10.00
N PRO A 17 -3.97 7.48 11.26
CA PRO A 17 -3.45 6.16 11.62
C PRO A 17 -4.41 5.06 11.16
N VAL A 18 -3.86 4.00 10.58
CA VAL A 18 -4.63 2.81 10.18
C VAL A 18 -4.46 1.75 11.26
N LEU A 19 -5.58 1.30 11.82
CA LEU A 19 -5.63 0.25 12.85
C LEU A 19 -6.39 -0.97 12.29
N ALA A 20 -5.82 -2.16 12.48
CA ALA A 20 -6.43 -3.41 12.07
C ALA A 20 -5.87 -4.58 12.89
N LYS A 21 -6.60 -5.70 12.96
CA LYS A 21 -6.10 -6.94 13.57
C LYS A 21 -4.91 -7.52 12.79
N ASN A 22 -4.99 -7.46 11.46
CA ASN A 22 -3.92 -7.85 10.54
C ASN A 22 -3.70 -6.70 9.55
N ILE A 23 -2.45 -6.30 9.29
CA ILE A 23 -2.11 -5.16 8.43
C ILE A 23 -0.90 -5.48 7.54
N VAL A 24 -0.88 -4.89 6.34
CA VAL A 24 0.27 -4.91 5.43
C VAL A 24 0.56 -3.48 5.01
N SER A 25 1.81 -3.03 5.16
CA SER A 25 2.26 -1.67 4.81
C SER A 25 3.49 -1.74 3.92
N THR A 26 3.41 -1.15 2.73
CA THR A 26 4.50 -1.08 1.75
C THR A 26 4.42 0.23 0.95
N SER A 27 5.49 0.57 0.24
CA SER A 27 5.54 1.74 -0.65
C SER A 27 4.72 1.58 -1.94
N GLN A 28 4.19 0.37 -2.23
CA GLN A 28 3.42 0.09 -3.44
C GLN A 28 2.03 -0.45 -3.05
N PRO A 29 0.93 0.31 -3.26
CA PRO A 29 -0.44 -0.14 -3.02
C PRO A 29 -0.78 -1.56 -3.51
N LEU A 30 -0.30 -1.98 -4.69
CA LEU A 30 -0.51 -3.31 -5.25
C LEU A 30 0.23 -4.41 -4.48
N ALA A 31 1.43 -4.13 -3.96
CA ALA A 31 2.15 -5.06 -3.10
C ALA A 31 1.45 -5.22 -1.74
N SER A 32 0.97 -4.11 -1.17
CA SER A 32 0.11 -4.16 0.03
C SER A 32 -1.15 -5.01 -0.23
N GLN A 33 -1.78 -4.86 -1.41
CA GLN A 33 -2.94 -5.67 -1.80
C GLN A 33 -2.61 -7.16 -1.96
N ALA A 34 -1.45 -7.51 -2.52
CA ALA A 34 -1.00 -8.89 -2.65
C ALA A 34 -0.83 -9.56 -1.28
N GLY A 35 -0.17 -8.88 -0.33
CA GLY A 35 -0.05 -9.35 1.05
C GLY A 35 -1.41 -9.50 1.73
N LEU A 36 -2.32 -8.53 1.56
CA LEU A 36 -3.69 -8.61 2.08
C LEU A 36 -4.45 -9.81 1.51
N ARG A 37 -4.26 -10.15 0.22
CA ARG A 37 -4.85 -11.36 -0.36
C ARG A 37 -4.32 -12.65 0.27
N MET A 38 -3.05 -12.71 0.66
CA MET A 38 -2.54 -13.89 1.37
C MET A 38 -3.15 -14.03 2.77
N LEU A 39 -3.29 -12.91 3.50
CA LEU A 39 -4.01 -12.93 4.78
C LEU A 39 -5.46 -13.39 4.62
N LEU A 40 -6.17 -12.93 3.58
CA LEU A 40 -7.54 -13.35 3.28
C LEU A 40 -7.66 -14.84 2.90
N LYS A 41 -6.60 -15.42 2.34
CA LYS A 41 -6.53 -16.87 2.05
C LYS A 41 -6.19 -17.72 3.27
N GLY A 42 -6.10 -17.13 4.46
CA GLY A 42 -5.74 -17.81 5.70
C GLY A 42 -4.25 -17.92 5.95
N GLY A 43 -3.41 -17.23 5.17
CA GLY A 43 -1.98 -17.13 5.40
C GLY A 43 -1.62 -16.26 6.60
N ASN A 44 -0.39 -16.40 7.08
CA ASN A 44 0.13 -15.63 8.20
C ASN A 44 0.89 -14.37 7.74
N ALA A 45 1.52 -13.66 8.68
CA ALA A 45 2.27 -12.45 8.39
C ALA A 45 3.50 -12.68 7.48
N ILE A 46 4.12 -13.86 7.54
CA ILE A 46 5.25 -14.23 6.68
C ILE A 46 4.77 -14.45 5.25
N ASP A 47 3.66 -15.18 5.05
CA ASP A 47 3.07 -15.38 3.72
C ASP A 47 2.70 -14.03 3.06
N ALA A 48 2.12 -13.13 3.85
CA ALA A 48 1.79 -11.79 3.42
C ALA A 48 3.02 -10.97 3.03
N ALA A 49 4.10 -11.06 3.81
CA ALA A 49 5.37 -10.38 3.53
C ALA A 49 6.03 -10.91 2.25
N ILE A 50 6.05 -12.23 2.03
CA ILE A 50 6.60 -12.86 0.83
C ILE A 50 5.81 -12.43 -0.42
N ALA A 51 4.47 -12.49 -0.37
CA ALA A 51 3.65 -12.06 -1.50
C ALA A 51 3.84 -10.57 -1.84
N ALA A 52 3.95 -9.72 -0.82
CA ALA A 52 4.24 -8.30 -1.02
C ALA A 52 5.63 -8.09 -1.63
N ALA A 53 6.67 -8.77 -1.12
CA ALA A 53 8.04 -8.69 -1.63
C ALA A 53 8.17 -9.13 -3.09
N ILE A 54 7.52 -10.24 -3.46
CA ILE A 54 7.48 -10.71 -4.86
C ILE A 54 6.81 -9.66 -5.76
N THR A 55 5.73 -9.02 -5.30
CA THR A 55 5.02 -7.99 -6.10
C THR A 55 5.82 -6.71 -6.28
N LEU A 56 6.85 -6.47 -5.45
CA LEU A 56 7.76 -5.33 -5.58
C LEU A 56 8.90 -5.56 -6.57
N THR A 57 9.12 -6.81 -7.00
CA THR A 57 10.18 -7.20 -7.96
C THR A 57 9.61 -7.31 -9.36
#